data_AF-A0A7C1EB73-F1
#
_entry.id   AF-A0A7C1EB73-F1
#
_cell.length_a   1.000
_cell.length_b   1.000
_cell.length_c   1.000
_cell.angle_alpha   90.00
_cell.angle_beta   90.00
_cell.angle_gamma   90.00
#
_symmetry.space_group_name_H-M   'P 1'
#
loop_
_entity.id
_entity.type
_entity.pdbx_description
1 polymer ?
#
loop_
_entity_poly.entity_id
_entity_poly.type
_entity_poly.pdbx_seq_one_letter_code
_entity_poly.pdbx_strand_id
1 'polypeptide(L)'
;AGAPEIDVWPDVVDFGEVEIGQQASAFVTVANIGNTSLTLQGLEMVQGDEQEFGIVPLAQMPVTLEPDETIEIELVYTPMVEGPASAVLLIGSDDPEMRVREVLLGGDGLAPEIPELTPRERIDAICAFYMTGLQNGTIEGVGRGRSAKNKTIALGHMLISARHLINGGYDRLSLIVLYSVEKKTDGMHRPPDFVEGPSVPVLNEMVNDLIEAIRNQ
;
A
#
# COMPACT_ATOMS: atom_id res chain seq x y z
N ALA A 1 9.86 -37.28 -41.35
CA ALA A 1 9.64 -37.81 -39.99
C ALA A 1 8.91 -36.73 -39.22
N GLY A 2 8.00 -37.09 -38.32
CA GLY A 2 7.38 -36.11 -37.45
C GLY A 2 8.28 -35.71 -36.28
N ALA A 3 8.03 -34.55 -35.68
CA ALA A 3 8.72 -34.03 -34.50
C ALA A 3 7.76 -33.17 -33.66
N PRO A 4 7.97 -33.09 -32.33
CA PRO A 4 7.28 -32.12 -31.50
C PRO A 4 7.82 -30.72 -31.78
N GLU A 5 6.97 -29.71 -31.69
CA GLU A 5 7.35 -28.31 -31.91
C GLU A 5 6.59 -27.43 -30.92
N ILE A 6 7.33 -26.70 -30.07
CA ILE A 6 6.76 -25.85 -29.02
C ILE A 6 6.53 -24.42 -29.50
N ASP A 7 5.31 -23.93 -29.31
CA ASP A 7 4.99 -22.51 -29.43
C ASP A 7 4.46 -21.96 -28.10
N VAL A 8 4.84 -20.72 -27.78
CA VAL A 8 4.54 -20.08 -26.50
C VAL A 8 4.15 -18.63 -26.75
N TRP A 9 3.02 -18.20 -26.21
CA TRP A 9 2.61 -16.80 -26.27
C TRP A 9 1.81 -16.36 -25.03
N PRO A 10 1.93 -15.07 -24.63
CA PRO A 10 2.95 -14.14 -25.09
C PRO A 10 4.36 -14.55 -24.61
N ASP A 11 5.41 -14.09 -25.30
CA ASP A 11 6.82 -14.24 -24.90
C ASP A 11 7.28 -13.14 -23.91
N VAL A 12 6.41 -12.15 -23.66
CA VAL A 12 6.57 -11.13 -22.64
C VAL A 12 5.25 -10.96 -21.88
N VAL A 13 5.31 -11.02 -20.55
CA VAL A 13 4.19 -10.74 -19.65
C VAL A 13 4.54 -9.52 -18.80
N ASP A 14 3.73 -8.48 -18.92
CA ASP A 14 3.80 -7.29 -18.07
C ASP A 14 2.58 -7.29 -17.14
N PHE A 15 2.84 -7.37 -15.83
CA PHE A 15 1.83 -7.33 -14.78
C PHE A 15 1.38 -5.89 -14.48
N GLY A 16 2.05 -4.88 -15.03
CA GLY A 16 1.80 -3.48 -14.77
C GLY A 16 2.10 -3.09 -13.33
N GLU A 17 1.40 -2.07 -12.86
CA GLU A 17 1.52 -1.55 -11.50
C GLU A 17 0.71 -2.41 -10.51
N VAL A 18 1.36 -2.91 -9.46
CA VAL A 18 0.74 -3.72 -8.41
C VAL A 18 1.21 -3.21 -7.05
N GLU A 19 0.27 -2.98 -6.12
CA GLU A 19 0.63 -2.54 -4.77
C GLU A 19 1.42 -3.62 -4.01
N ILE A 20 2.41 -3.19 -3.23
CA ILE A 20 3.22 -4.10 -2.39
C ILE A 20 2.30 -4.97 -1.51
N GLY A 21 2.52 -6.28 -1.59
CA GLY A 21 1.74 -7.28 -0.86
C GLY A 21 0.39 -7.64 -1.48
N GLN A 22 -0.04 -6.98 -2.55
CA GLN A 22 -1.13 -7.43 -3.42
C GLN A 22 -0.58 -8.39 -4.49
N GLN A 23 -1.49 -9.08 -5.19
CA GLN A 23 -1.15 -10.05 -6.21
C GLN A 23 -1.88 -9.76 -7.52
N ALA A 24 -1.17 -9.87 -8.64
CA ALA A 24 -1.73 -9.92 -9.98
C ALA A 24 -1.46 -11.28 -10.63
N SER A 25 -2.38 -11.74 -11.48
CA SER A 25 -2.25 -12.98 -12.25
C SER A 25 -2.25 -12.70 -13.75
N ALA A 26 -1.47 -13.48 -14.49
CA ALA A 26 -1.45 -13.49 -15.95
C ALA A 26 -1.29 -14.93 -16.46
N PHE A 27 -1.57 -15.16 -17.74
CA PHE A 27 -1.49 -16.48 -18.36
C PHE A 27 -0.53 -16.47 -19.54
N VAL A 28 0.22 -17.57 -19.66
CA VAL A 28 0.99 -17.92 -20.85
C VAL A 28 0.40 -19.19 -21.44
N THR A 29 0.13 -19.19 -22.74
CA THR A 29 -0.31 -20.38 -23.46
C THR A 29 0.88 -21.09 -24.09
N VAL A 30 0.97 -22.40 -23.88
CA VAL A 30 1.92 -23.29 -24.54
C VAL A 30 1.14 -24.21 -25.47
N ALA A 31 1.58 -24.35 -26.70
CA ALA A 31 0.98 -25.22 -27.70
C ALA A 31 2.00 -26.19 -28.31
N ASN A 32 1.49 -27.35 -28.70
CA ASN A 32 2.20 -28.24 -29.61
C ASN A 32 1.76 -27.98 -31.05
N ILE A 33 2.58 -27.26 -31.82
CA ILE A 33 2.35 -27.00 -33.24
C ILE A 33 3.02 -28.04 -34.16
N GLY A 34 3.68 -29.04 -33.55
CA GLY A 34 4.30 -30.16 -34.23
C GLY A 34 3.29 -31.22 -34.65
N ASN A 35 3.79 -32.34 -35.17
CA ASN A 35 2.98 -33.46 -35.65
C ASN A 35 3.21 -34.78 -34.86
N THR A 36 3.90 -34.68 -33.73
CA THR A 36 4.01 -35.72 -32.70
C THR A 36 3.82 -35.11 -31.32
N SER A 37 3.54 -35.93 -30.30
CA SER A 37 3.36 -35.48 -28.91
C SER A 37 4.57 -34.68 -28.39
N LEU A 38 4.32 -33.54 -27.75
CA LEU A 38 5.30 -32.69 -27.06
C LEU A 38 5.19 -32.93 -25.55
N THR A 39 6.30 -33.18 -24.87
CA THR A 39 6.34 -33.30 -23.41
C THR A 39 7.03 -32.10 -22.77
N LEU A 40 6.27 -31.35 -21.97
CA LEU A 40 6.80 -30.33 -21.07
C LEU A 40 7.42 -31.00 -19.85
N GLN A 41 8.71 -30.75 -19.64
CA GLN A 41 9.53 -31.43 -18.65
C GLN A 41 9.56 -30.69 -17.31
N GLY A 42 9.45 -29.37 -17.34
CA GLY A 42 9.49 -28.53 -16.15
C GLY A 42 9.31 -27.06 -16.46
N LEU A 43 8.97 -26.32 -15.42
CA LEU A 43 8.85 -24.86 -15.43
C LEU A 43 9.77 -24.34 -14.33
N GLU A 44 10.62 -23.38 -14.65
CA GLU A 44 11.57 -22.80 -13.70
C GLU A 44 11.55 -21.28 -13.82
N MET A 45 11.53 -20.60 -12.68
CA MET A 45 11.65 -19.15 -12.62
C MET A 45 13.08 -18.79 -12.25
N VAL A 46 13.70 -17.93 -13.04
CA VAL A 46 15.11 -17.58 -12.90
C VAL A 46 15.34 -16.10 -13.15
N GLN A 47 16.47 -15.61 -12.63
CA GLN A 47 17.02 -14.26 -12.83
C GLN A 47 16.16 -13.14 -12.21
N GLY A 48 16.85 -12.03 -11.91
CA GLY A 48 16.22 -10.81 -11.41
C GLY A 48 15.57 -11.00 -10.04
N ASP A 49 14.29 -10.65 -9.96
CA ASP A 49 13.47 -10.57 -8.76
C ASP A 49 12.52 -11.77 -8.65
N GLU A 50 12.99 -12.96 -9.07
CA GLU A 50 12.26 -14.23 -9.15
C GLU A 50 11.47 -14.63 -7.88
N GLN A 51 11.77 -14.05 -6.72
CA GLN A 51 11.01 -14.26 -5.47
C GLN A 51 9.66 -13.54 -5.43
N GLU A 52 9.50 -12.49 -6.25
CA GLU A 52 8.27 -11.70 -6.37
C GLU A 52 7.33 -12.28 -7.42
N PHE A 53 7.81 -13.23 -8.23
CA PHE A 53 7.04 -13.92 -9.26
C PHE A 53 6.80 -15.38 -8.86
N GLY A 54 5.71 -15.96 -9.35
CA GLY A 54 5.35 -17.33 -9.04
C GLY A 54 4.67 -18.04 -10.19
N ILE A 55 4.80 -19.36 -10.19
CA ILE A 55 4.10 -20.26 -11.11
C ILE A 55 3.04 -20.98 -10.28
N VAL A 56 1.76 -20.84 -10.65
CA VAL A 56 0.70 -21.61 -9.98
C VAL A 56 0.89 -23.09 -10.35
N PRO A 57 1.04 -23.99 -9.37
CA PRO A 57 1.34 -25.39 -9.66
C PRO A 57 0.28 -26.05 -10.54
N LEU A 58 0.73 -26.63 -11.66
CA LEU A 58 -0.11 -27.52 -12.45
C LEU A 58 -0.32 -28.84 -11.68
N ALA A 59 -1.48 -29.46 -11.86
CA ALA A 59 -1.84 -30.70 -11.16
C ALA A 59 -0.91 -31.89 -11.49
N GLN A 60 -0.16 -31.83 -12.60
CA GLN A 60 0.75 -32.85 -13.07
C GLN A 60 1.92 -32.24 -13.85
N MET A 61 3.14 -32.69 -13.58
CA MET A 61 4.34 -32.49 -14.39
C MET A 61 5.17 -33.78 -14.36
N PRO A 62 5.75 -34.27 -15.47
CA PRO A 62 5.69 -33.69 -16.82
C PRO A 62 4.27 -33.72 -17.43
N VAL A 63 4.01 -32.83 -18.39
CA VAL A 63 2.75 -32.75 -19.14
C VAL A 63 3.00 -33.12 -20.60
N THR A 64 2.15 -33.94 -21.19
CA THR A 64 2.19 -34.23 -22.63
C THR A 64 1.04 -33.53 -23.34
N LEU A 65 1.35 -32.86 -24.43
CA LEU A 65 0.40 -32.24 -25.36
C LEU A 65 0.44 -33.02 -26.68
N GLU A 66 -0.70 -33.57 -27.09
CA GLU A 66 -0.85 -34.12 -28.44
C GLU A 66 -0.78 -32.98 -29.49
N PRO A 67 -0.58 -33.28 -30.79
CA PRO A 67 -0.62 -32.26 -31.83
C PRO A 67 -1.89 -31.40 -31.75
N ASP A 68 -1.73 -30.09 -31.92
CA ASP A 68 -2.78 -29.06 -31.80
C ASP A 68 -3.33 -28.84 -30.38
N GLU A 69 -2.84 -29.55 -29.35
CA GLU A 69 -3.23 -29.29 -27.96
C GLU A 69 -2.48 -28.10 -27.35
N THR A 70 -3.15 -27.44 -26.41
CA THR A 70 -2.64 -26.31 -25.65
C THR A 70 -2.83 -26.48 -24.15
N ILE A 71 -2.00 -25.79 -23.38
CA ILE A 71 -2.13 -25.63 -21.93
C ILE A 71 -1.88 -24.18 -21.55
N GLU A 72 -2.62 -23.69 -20.55
CA GLU A 72 -2.39 -22.40 -19.94
C GLU A 72 -1.59 -22.57 -18.64
N ILE A 73 -0.55 -21.76 -18.49
CA ILE A 73 0.26 -21.64 -17.28
C ILE A 73 -0.12 -20.32 -16.62
N GLU A 74 -0.67 -20.38 -15.41
CA GLU A 74 -0.94 -19.18 -14.61
C GLU A 74 0.36 -18.74 -13.90
N LEU A 75 0.68 -17.47 -14.08
CA LEU A 75 1.79 -16.77 -13.45
C LEU A 75 1.23 -15.72 -12.50
N VAL A 76 1.92 -15.52 -11.39
CA VAL A 76 1.57 -14.50 -10.39
C VAL A 76 2.73 -13.56 -10.14
N TYR A 77 2.43 -12.31 -9.84
CA TYR A 77 3.36 -11.29 -9.36
C TYR A 77 2.84 -10.70 -8.06
N THR A 78 3.68 -10.69 -7.03
CA THR A 78 3.42 -10.17 -5.69
C THR A 78 4.61 -9.30 -5.27
N PRO A 79 4.60 -7.99 -5.55
CA PRO A 79 5.72 -7.11 -5.25
C PRO A 79 6.03 -7.06 -3.75
N MET A 80 7.32 -7.11 -3.43
CA MET A 80 7.82 -6.98 -2.05
C MET A 80 8.42 -5.61 -1.76
N VAL A 81 8.87 -4.91 -2.81
CA VAL A 81 9.47 -3.59 -2.74
C VAL A 81 8.84 -2.67 -3.78
N GLU A 82 9.01 -1.36 -3.57
CA GLU A 82 8.58 -0.35 -4.55
C GLU A 82 9.58 -0.31 -5.72
N GLY A 83 9.07 -0.20 -6.95
CA GLY A 83 9.84 -0.07 -8.17
C GLY A 83 9.76 -1.28 -9.11
N PRO A 84 10.47 -1.23 -10.25
CA PRO A 84 10.38 -2.24 -11.28
C PRO A 84 11.01 -3.56 -10.84
N ALA A 85 10.32 -4.66 -11.11
CA ALA A 85 10.77 -6.03 -10.91
C ALA A 85 10.78 -6.79 -12.24
N SER A 86 11.71 -7.72 -12.41
CA SER A 86 11.77 -8.57 -13.60
C SER A 86 12.24 -9.99 -13.31
N ALA A 87 11.74 -10.96 -14.08
CA ALA A 87 12.17 -12.36 -14.01
C ALA A 87 12.04 -13.04 -15.37
N VAL A 88 12.59 -14.25 -15.51
CA VAL A 88 12.45 -15.08 -16.70
C VAL A 88 11.85 -16.42 -16.33
N LEU A 89 10.76 -16.81 -17.01
CA LEU A 89 10.22 -18.16 -16.96
C LEU A 89 10.90 -19.02 -18.04
N LEU A 90 11.50 -20.13 -17.63
CA LEU A 90 12.01 -21.18 -18.50
C LEU A 90 10.99 -22.32 -18.60
N ILE A 91 10.59 -22.64 -19.83
CA ILE A 91 9.70 -23.76 -20.16
C ILE A 91 10.53 -24.82 -20.86
N GLY A 92 10.85 -25.91 -20.15
CA GLY A 92 11.62 -27.03 -20.68
C GLY A 92 10.73 -28.04 -21.43
N SER A 93 11.15 -28.50 -22.60
CA SER A 93 10.43 -29.48 -23.41
C SER A 93 11.35 -30.47 -24.13
N ASP A 94 10.76 -31.48 -24.76
CA ASP A 94 11.46 -32.44 -25.63
C ASP A 94 11.50 -32.04 -27.12
N ASP A 95 11.12 -30.79 -27.44
CA ASP A 95 11.34 -30.21 -28.77
C ASP A 95 12.85 -30.26 -29.14
N PRO A 96 13.23 -30.95 -30.24
CA PRO A 96 14.62 -31.13 -30.60
C PRO A 96 15.32 -29.84 -31.05
N GLU A 97 14.58 -28.88 -31.61
CA GLU A 97 15.08 -27.59 -32.10
C GLU A 97 15.05 -26.54 -30.98
N MET A 98 14.04 -26.58 -30.10
CA MET A 98 13.88 -25.62 -29.01
C MET A 98 13.51 -26.28 -27.67
N ARG A 99 14.53 -26.86 -27.01
CA ARG A 99 14.36 -27.53 -25.70
C ARG A 99 13.94 -26.63 -24.56
N VAL A 100 14.18 -25.32 -24.66
CA VAL A 100 13.83 -24.33 -23.65
C VAL A 100 13.24 -23.11 -24.35
N ARG A 101 12.03 -22.72 -23.92
CA ARG A 101 11.39 -21.45 -24.28
C ARG A 101 11.50 -20.49 -23.09
N GLU A 102 11.83 -19.25 -23.38
CA GLU A 102 11.91 -18.18 -22.38
C GLU A 102 10.69 -17.26 -22.50
N VAL A 103 10.14 -16.85 -21.36
CA VAL A 103 9.13 -15.79 -21.27
C VAL A 103 9.63 -14.73 -20.31
N LEU A 104 9.70 -13.48 -20.78
CA LEU A 104 10.14 -12.35 -19.97
C LEU A 104 8.98 -11.85 -19.12
N LEU A 105 9.23 -11.66 -17.82
CA LEU A 105 8.25 -11.16 -16.86
C LEU A 105 8.69 -9.78 -16.37
N GLY A 106 7.72 -8.87 -16.25
CA GLY A 106 7.93 -7.55 -15.68
C GLY A 106 6.73 -7.07 -14.89
N GLY A 107 6.96 -6.22 -13.91
CA GLY A 107 5.94 -5.50 -13.16
C GLY A 107 6.55 -4.33 -12.41
N ASP A 108 5.72 -3.44 -11.88
CA ASP A 108 6.15 -2.30 -11.07
C ASP A 108 5.44 -2.35 -9.71
N GLY A 109 6.22 -2.47 -8.64
CA GLY A 109 5.71 -2.45 -7.28
C GLY A 109 5.35 -1.03 -6.86
N LEU A 110 4.10 -0.79 -6.52
CA LEU A 110 3.66 0.48 -5.95
C LEU A 110 3.65 0.40 -4.42
N ALA A 111 4.21 1.42 -3.77
CA ALA A 111 3.91 1.63 -2.37
C ALA A 111 2.37 1.73 -2.20
N PRO A 112 1.78 1.07 -1.20
CA PRO A 112 0.34 1.12 -1.00
C PRO A 112 -0.08 2.60 -0.86
N GLU A 113 -1.11 3.01 -1.59
CA GLU A 113 -1.70 4.32 -1.37
C GLU A 113 -2.31 4.34 0.04
N ILE A 114 -1.59 4.92 1.00
CA ILE A 114 -2.19 5.28 2.28
C ILE A 114 -2.97 6.56 1.98
N PRO A 115 -4.32 6.53 1.92
CA PRO A 115 -5.08 7.72 1.63
C PRO A 115 -4.72 8.79 2.66
N GLU A 116 -4.19 9.91 2.20
CA GLU A 116 -3.97 11.05 3.08
C GLU A 116 -5.32 11.43 3.70
N LEU A 117 -5.40 11.44 5.03
CA LEU A 117 -6.62 11.84 5.71
C LEU A 117 -7.03 13.24 5.25
N THR A 118 -8.29 13.41 4.87
CA THR A 118 -8.85 14.73 4.59
C THR A 118 -8.79 15.61 5.85
N PRO A 119 -8.81 16.95 5.74
CA PRO A 119 -8.88 17.81 6.93
C PRO A 119 -10.01 17.45 7.89
N ARG A 120 -11.13 16.94 7.37
CA ARG A 120 -12.28 16.47 8.16
C ARG A 120 -11.93 15.23 8.98
N GLU A 121 -11.29 14.23 8.37
CA GLU A 121 -10.88 13.02 9.07
C GLU A 121 -9.76 13.30 10.07
N ARG A 122 -8.81 14.18 9.73
CA ARG A 122 -7.74 14.62 10.63
C ARG A 122 -8.29 15.29 11.89
N ILE A 123 -9.24 16.22 11.77
CA ILE A 123 -9.82 16.87 12.96
C ILE A 123 -10.63 15.90 13.82
N ASP A 124 -11.30 14.91 13.22
CA ASP A 124 -11.99 13.87 13.97
C ASP A 124 -11.01 12.97 14.73
N ALA A 125 -9.88 12.60 14.11
CA ALA A 125 -8.80 11.85 14.76
C ALA A 125 -8.18 12.64 15.92
N ILE A 126 -7.94 13.96 15.76
CA ILE A 126 -7.44 14.83 16.83
C ILE A 126 -8.43 14.90 18.00
N CYS A 127 -9.73 15.06 17.71
CA CYS A 127 -10.77 15.08 18.74
C CYS A 127 -10.81 13.76 19.53
N ALA A 128 -10.73 12.62 18.84
CA ALA A 128 -10.71 11.30 19.46
C ALA A 128 -9.45 11.11 20.32
N PHE A 129 -8.27 11.42 19.77
CA PHE A 129 -6.99 11.34 20.48
C PHE A 129 -7.01 12.17 21.76
N TYR A 130 -7.50 13.41 21.69
CA TYR A 130 -7.63 14.28 22.84
C TYR A 130 -8.55 13.70 23.93
N MET A 131 -9.73 13.18 23.55
CA MET A 131 -10.68 12.58 24.49
C MET A 131 -10.11 11.32 25.14
N THR A 132 -9.48 10.43 24.37
CA THR A 132 -8.82 9.23 24.89
C THR A 132 -7.67 9.59 25.82
N GLY A 133 -6.88 10.62 25.47
CA GLY A 133 -5.78 11.13 26.30
C GLY A 133 -6.25 11.66 27.66
N LEU A 134 -7.39 12.35 27.70
CA LEU A 134 -8.01 12.76 28.95
C LEU A 134 -8.53 11.57 29.76
N GLN A 135 -9.09 10.56 29.08
CA GLN A 135 -9.66 9.38 29.74
C GLN A 135 -8.58 8.48 30.38
N ASN A 136 -7.44 8.31 29.70
CA ASN A 136 -6.35 7.45 30.16
C ASN A 136 -5.27 8.18 30.98
N GLY A 137 -5.41 9.51 31.19
CA GLY A 137 -4.47 10.32 31.98
C GLY A 137 -3.16 10.64 31.27
N THR A 138 -3.07 10.43 29.95
CA THR A 138 -1.88 10.83 29.17
C THR A 138 -1.92 12.30 28.72
N ILE A 139 -3.08 12.95 28.89
CA ILE A 139 -3.28 14.40 28.76
C ILE A 139 -4.01 14.88 30.01
N GLU A 140 -3.44 15.85 30.70
CA GLU A 140 -4.00 16.46 31.91
C GLU A 140 -4.01 17.99 31.82
N GLY A 141 -4.90 18.65 32.56
CA GLY A 141 -4.98 20.12 32.53
C GLY A 141 -3.92 20.78 33.41
N VAL A 142 -3.22 21.80 32.87
CA VAL A 142 -2.21 22.53 33.63
C VAL A 142 -2.85 23.50 34.62
N GLY A 143 -2.56 23.35 35.92
CA GLY A 143 -2.90 24.34 36.94
C GLY A 143 -3.55 23.75 38.19
N ARG A 144 -3.97 24.61 39.12
CA ARG A 144 -4.54 24.17 40.42
C ARG A 144 -6.06 24.08 40.40
N GLY A 145 -6.59 23.02 41.03
CA GLY A 145 -8.01 22.85 41.30
C GLY A 145 -8.87 22.96 40.04
N ARG A 146 -9.89 23.83 40.05
CA ARG A 146 -10.81 24.01 38.91
C ARG A 146 -10.14 24.55 37.65
N SER A 147 -8.97 25.21 37.77
CA SER A 147 -8.29 25.80 36.62
C SER A 147 -7.81 24.74 35.62
N ALA A 148 -7.25 23.63 36.10
CA ALA A 148 -6.84 22.49 35.27
C ALA A 148 -8.01 21.95 34.45
N LYS A 149 -9.12 21.63 35.12
CA LYS A 149 -10.35 21.14 34.48
C LYS A 149 -10.95 22.14 33.49
N ASN A 150 -10.96 23.43 33.82
CA ASN A 150 -11.52 24.44 32.93
C ASN A 150 -10.70 24.59 31.63
N LYS A 151 -9.37 24.44 31.71
CA LYS A 151 -8.49 24.48 30.54
C LYS A 151 -8.71 23.27 29.63
N THR A 152 -8.86 22.07 30.17
CA THR A 152 -9.14 20.89 29.33
C THR A 152 -10.49 21.01 28.62
N ILE A 153 -11.51 21.55 29.30
CA ILE A 153 -12.82 21.84 28.70
C ILE A 153 -12.68 22.89 27.60
N ALA A 154 -11.97 23.99 27.87
CA ALA A 154 -11.78 25.07 26.89
C ALA A 154 -11.04 24.58 25.64
N LEU A 155 -9.97 23.80 25.79
CA LEU A 155 -9.24 23.23 24.66
C LEU A 155 -10.10 22.25 23.86
N GLY A 156 -10.89 21.41 24.54
CA GLY A 156 -11.85 20.51 23.87
C GLY A 156 -12.91 21.26 23.07
N HIS A 157 -13.45 22.37 23.59
CA HIS A 157 -14.36 23.23 22.83
C HIS A 157 -13.68 23.85 21.60
N MET A 158 -12.41 24.26 21.70
CA MET A 158 -11.68 24.79 20.55
C MET A 158 -11.52 23.75 19.45
N LEU A 159 -11.15 22.51 19.79
CA LEU A 159 -11.08 21.40 18.82
C LEU A 159 -12.44 21.13 18.16
N ILE A 160 -13.52 21.09 18.95
CA ILE A 160 -14.88 20.92 18.44
C ILE A 160 -15.28 22.09 17.54
N SER A 161 -14.92 23.33 17.89
CA SER A 161 -15.17 24.51 17.03
C SER A 161 -14.41 24.43 15.72
N ALA A 162 -13.12 24.06 15.74
CA ALA A 162 -12.33 23.84 14.53
C ALA A 162 -13.00 22.78 13.64
N ARG A 163 -13.47 21.67 14.21
CA ARG A 163 -14.21 20.63 13.48
C ARG A 163 -15.45 21.17 12.78
N HIS A 164 -16.28 21.94 13.48
CA HIS A 164 -17.48 22.51 12.86
C HIS A 164 -17.15 23.45 11.70
N LEU A 165 -16.07 24.23 11.83
CA LEU A 165 -15.62 25.14 10.77
C LEU A 165 -15.11 24.36 9.55
N ILE A 166 -14.29 23.32 9.74
CA ILE A 166 -13.78 22.46 8.65
C ILE A 166 -14.94 21.73 7.96
N ASN A 167 -15.88 21.17 8.73
CA ASN A 167 -17.06 20.50 8.16
C ASN A 167 -17.96 21.47 7.37
N GLY A 168 -17.98 22.74 7.76
CA GLY A 168 -18.68 23.82 7.06
C GLY A 168 -17.92 24.44 5.89
N GLY A 169 -16.68 24.03 5.61
CA GLY A 169 -15.84 24.61 4.55
C GLY A 169 -15.29 26.01 4.87
N TYR A 170 -15.16 26.35 6.15
CA TYR A 170 -14.66 27.65 6.61
C TYR A 170 -13.16 27.59 6.97
N ASP A 171 -12.32 27.23 5.99
CA ASP A 171 -10.91 26.90 6.21
C ASP A 171 -10.08 28.03 6.84
N ARG A 172 -10.28 29.27 6.38
CA ARG A 172 -9.59 30.43 6.99
C ARG A 172 -9.95 30.63 8.45
N LEU A 173 -11.21 30.36 8.81
CA LEU A 173 -11.66 30.49 10.20
C LEU A 173 -11.18 29.31 11.05
N SER A 174 -11.14 28.10 10.49
CA SER A 174 -10.64 26.93 11.20
C SER A 174 -9.15 27.09 11.52
N LEU A 175 -8.33 27.62 10.60
CA LEU A 175 -6.92 27.91 10.85
C LEU A 175 -6.70 28.84 12.04
N ILE A 176 -7.54 29.87 12.22
CA ILE A 176 -7.44 30.78 13.39
C ILE A 176 -7.63 30.00 14.70
N VAL A 177 -8.57 29.06 14.72
CA VAL A 177 -8.84 28.23 15.90
C VAL A 177 -7.69 27.24 16.11
N LEU A 178 -7.21 26.59 15.06
CA LEU A 178 -6.13 25.61 15.12
C LEU A 178 -4.80 26.22 15.58
N TYR A 179 -4.40 27.40 15.08
CA TYR A 179 -3.23 28.12 15.61
C TYR A 179 -3.40 28.52 17.09
N SER A 180 -4.63 28.72 17.54
CA SER A 180 -4.91 28.99 18.96
C SER A 180 -4.80 27.73 19.81
N VAL A 181 -5.13 26.56 19.25
CA VAL A 181 -4.93 25.23 19.89
C VAL A 181 -3.44 24.92 19.98
N GLU A 182 -2.71 25.05 18.87
CA GLU A 182 -1.27 24.82 18.75
C GLU A 182 -0.49 25.56 19.85
N LYS A 183 -0.66 26.89 19.96
CA LYS A 183 -0.03 27.71 21.02
C LYS A 183 -0.41 27.35 22.47
N LYS A 184 -1.37 26.45 22.68
CA LYS A 184 -1.80 26.00 24.02
C LYS A 184 -1.37 24.55 24.30
N THR A 185 -0.66 23.94 23.35
CA THR A 185 -0.15 22.57 23.42
C THR A 185 1.30 22.47 22.96
N ASP A 186 1.99 23.60 22.69
CA ASP A 186 3.31 23.65 22.04
C ASP A 186 4.48 23.37 23.01
N GLY A 187 4.20 23.24 24.31
CA GLY A 187 5.23 23.05 25.33
C GLY A 187 5.97 24.34 25.68
N MET A 188 5.60 25.48 25.07
CA MET A 188 6.27 26.76 25.26
C MET A 188 5.68 27.51 26.46
N HIS A 189 6.50 28.33 27.09
CA HIS A 189 6.10 29.00 28.34
C HIS A 189 5.12 30.18 28.14
N ARG A 190 4.97 30.72 26.92
CA ARG A 190 4.11 31.89 26.65
C ARG A 190 3.50 31.85 25.23
N PRO A 191 2.16 31.88 25.09
CA PRO A 191 1.15 31.82 26.16
C PRO A 191 1.22 30.48 26.92
N PRO A 192 0.67 30.38 28.14
CA PRO A 192 0.77 29.15 28.90
C PRO A 192 -0.09 28.04 28.29
N ASP A 193 0.49 26.84 28.24
CA ASP A 193 -0.23 25.65 27.84
C ASP A 193 -1.47 25.38 28.70
N PHE A 194 -2.45 24.77 28.04
CA PHE A 194 -3.69 24.36 28.68
C PHE A 194 -3.58 22.94 29.23
N VAL A 195 -2.76 22.11 28.59
CA VAL A 195 -2.59 20.70 28.93
C VAL A 195 -1.12 20.30 28.99
N GLU A 196 -0.82 19.28 29.78
CA GLU A 196 0.47 18.64 29.92
C GLU A 196 0.31 17.11 29.87
N GLY A 197 1.42 16.40 29.77
CA GLY A 197 1.43 14.93 29.74
C GLY A 197 2.15 14.35 28.54
N PRO A 198 2.43 13.03 28.56
CA PRO A 198 3.26 12.38 27.55
C PRO A 198 2.66 12.40 26.13
N SER A 199 1.34 12.55 26.00
CA SER A 199 0.66 12.58 24.70
C SER A 199 0.51 13.99 24.10
N VAL A 200 0.84 15.05 24.84
CA VAL A 200 0.65 16.44 24.37
C VAL A 200 1.54 16.81 23.18
N PRO A 201 2.82 16.39 23.09
CA PRO A 201 3.63 16.63 21.89
C PRO A 201 3.00 16.03 20.63
N VAL A 202 2.49 14.80 20.72
CA VAL A 202 1.80 14.12 19.61
C VAL A 202 0.51 14.87 19.23
N LEU A 203 -0.27 15.33 20.22
CA LEU A 203 -1.44 16.16 19.95
C LEU A 203 -1.07 17.44 19.17
N ASN A 204 0.01 18.12 19.55
CA ASN A 204 0.46 19.35 18.90
C ASN A 204 0.94 19.07 17.46
N GLU A 205 1.68 17.99 17.24
CA GLU A 205 2.09 17.53 15.90
C GLU A 205 0.87 17.26 15.00
N MET A 206 -0.12 16.50 15.47
CA MET A 206 -1.35 16.25 14.71
C MET A 206 -2.09 17.56 14.34
N VAL A 207 -2.09 18.57 15.23
CA VAL A 207 -2.68 19.89 14.95
C VAL A 207 -1.89 20.65 13.90
N ASN A 208 -0.55 20.61 13.95
CA ASN A 208 0.32 21.24 12.95
C ASN A 208 0.15 20.60 11.56
N ASP A 209 0.09 19.28 11.49
CA ASP A 209 -0.16 18.55 10.23
C ASP A 209 -1.51 18.94 9.62
N LEU A 210 -2.55 19.10 10.44
CA LEU A 210 -3.85 19.58 9.97
C LEU A 210 -3.78 21.03 9.48
N ILE A 211 -3.03 21.91 10.16
CA ILE A 211 -2.82 23.29 9.71
C ILE A 211 -2.17 23.30 8.32
N GLU A 212 -1.10 22.54 8.11
CA GLU A 212 -0.43 22.46 6.81
C GLU A 212 -1.32 21.83 5.74
N ALA A 213 -2.06 20.77 6.06
CA ALA A 213 -3.01 20.15 5.15
C ALA A 213 -4.08 21.15 4.66
N ILE A 214 -4.61 22.01 5.54
CA ILE A 214 -5.60 23.04 5.15
C ILE A 214 -4.94 24.17 4.34
N ARG A 215 -3.67 24.51 4.61
CA ARG A 215 -2.96 25.58 3.89
C ARG A 215 -2.62 25.21 2.45
N ASN A 216 -2.43 23.92 2.18
CA ASN A 216 -2.00 23.39 0.88
C ASN A 216 -3.17 23.02 -0.05
N GLN A 217 -4.41 23.29 0.36
CA GLN A 217 -5.63 23.19 -0.47
C GLN A 217 -5.91 24.48 -1.24
#